data_AF-A0A3B8XKB5-F1
#
_entry.id   AF-A0A3B8XKB5-F1
#
_cell.length_a   1.000
_cell.length_b   1.000
_cell.length_c   1.000
_cell.angle_alpha   90.00
_cell.angle_beta   90.00
_cell.angle_gamma   90.00
#
_symmetry.space_group_name_H-M   'P 1'
#
loop_
_entity.id
_entity.type
_entity.pdbx_description
1 polymer ?
#
loop_
_entity_poly.entity_id
_entity_poly.type
_entity_poly.pdbx_seq_one_letter_code
_entity_poly.pdbx_strand_id
1 'polypeptide(L)'
;MKSPNAGLRFAAVAAAFLMLAACSSTDSTEGANTSPSSSSTIAPGTQEDLVANVGDRVFFDTDKSSLSDEARATLQRQAAWMELYPNLTFTLEGHADERGTRE
;
A
#
# COMPACT_ATOMS: atom_id res chain seq x y z
N MET A 1 33.16 0.89 -64.86
CA MET A 1 32.41 1.38 -63.67
C MET A 1 31.22 0.46 -63.45
N LYS A 2 31.22 -0.36 -62.40
CA LYS A 2 30.06 -1.15 -61.96
C LYS A 2 30.18 -1.39 -60.46
N SER A 3 29.47 -0.58 -59.67
CA SER A 3 29.48 -0.61 -58.20
C SER A 3 28.49 -1.66 -57.65
N PRO A 4 28.85 -2.42 -56.60
CA PRO A 4 27.94 -3.34 -55.92
C PRO A 4 27.37 -2.74 -54.62
N ASN A 5 26.15 -2.20 -54.65
CA ASN A 5 25.47 -1.63 -53.46
C ASN A 5 24.10 -2.27 -53.19
N ALA A 6 23.99 -3.60 -53.30
CA ALA A 6 22.73 -4.33 -53.05
C ALA A 6 22.67 -4.95 -51.64
N GLY A 7 23.80 -5.34 -51.04
CA GLY A 7 23.84 -5.98 -49.71
C GLY A 7 23.52 -5.04 -48.55
N LEU A 8 23.79 -3.74 -48.70
CA LEU A 8 23.56 -2.75 -47.64
C LEU A 8 22.07 -2.45 -47.40
N ARG A 9 21.20 -2.74 -48.37
CA ARG A 9 19.76 -2.51 -48.25
C ARG A 9 19.03 -3.62 -47.49
N PHE A 10 19.54 -4.85 -47.55
CA PHE A 10 18.94 -5.98 -46.82
C PHE A 10 19.27 -5.96 -45.33
N ALA A 11 20.45 -5.43 -44.95
CA ALA A 11 20.82 -5.25 -43.55
C ALA A 11 19.93 -4.22 -42.82
N ALA A 12 19.41 -3.22 -43.55
CA ALA A 12 18.57 -2.17 -42.97
C ALA A 12 17.16 -2.64 -42.57
N VAL A 13 16.64 -3.72 -43.16
CA VAL A 13 15.28 -4.22 -42.88
C VAL A 13 15.24 -5.12 -41.64
N ALA A 14 16.33 -5.84 -41.34
CA ALA A 14 16.40 -6.73 -40.17
C ALA A 14 16.52 -5.97 -38.83
N ALA A 15 17.04 -4.74 -38.83
CA ALA A 15 17.19 -3.93 -37.63
C ALA A 15 15.89 -3.26 -37.15
N ALA A 16 14.84 -3.19 -38.00
CA ALA A 16 13.59 -2.51 -37.67
C ALA A 16 12.63 -3.34 -36.81
N PHE A 17 12.80 -4.67 -36.73
CA PHE A 17 11.97 -5.53 -35.88
C PHE A 17 12.52 -5.75 -34.47
N LEU A 18 13.77 -5.33 -34.18
CA LEU A 18 14.40 -5.53 -32.87
C LEU A 18 14.10 -4.39 -31.87
N MET A 19 13.26 -3.42 -32.25
CA MET A 19 12.99 -2.20 -31.46
C MET A 19 11.57 -2.13 -30.87
N LEU A 20 10.85 -3.27 -30.78
CA LEU A 20 9.51 -3.32 -30.17
C LEU A 20 9.48 -4.03 -28.81
N ALA A 21 10.63 -4.26 -28.17
CA ALA A 21 10.73 -4.85 -26.83
C ALA A 21 11.39 -3.92 -25.79
N ALA A 22 11.60 -2.64 -26.12
CA ALA A 22 12.27 -1.68 -25.23
C ALA A 22 11.34 -0.63 -24.58
N CYS A 23 10.02 -0.73 -24.78
CA CYS A 23 9.06 0.04 -23.99
C CYS A 23 8.66 -0.73 -22.72
N SER A 24 9.47 -0.62 -21.67
CA SER A 24 8.93 -0.61 -20.30
C SER A 24 9.66 0.31 -19.32
N SER A 25 10.61 1.14 -19.76
CA SER A 25 11.23 2.16 -18.89
C SER A 25 10.91 3.55 -19.42
N THR A 26 9.89 4.17 -18.80
CA THR A 26 9.60 5.58 -18.94
C THR A 26 10.62 6.36 -18.11
N ASP A 27 11.60 6.98 -18.77
CA ASP A 27 12.34 8.12 -18.23
C ASP A 27 11.88 9.37 -19.00
N SER A 28 11.29 10.32 -18.27
CA SER A 28 11.00 11.65 -18.78
C SER A 28 11.28 12.61 -17.63
N THR A 29 12.38 13.34 -17.79
CA THR A 29 12.81 14.40 -16.90
C THR A 29 12.05 15.67 -17.25
N GLU A 30 11.13 16.11 -16.38
CA GLU A 30 10.84 17.54 -16.10
C GLU A 30 9.85 17.66 -14.94
N GLY A 31 10.30 18.23 -13.83
CA GLY A 31 9.46 18.85 -12.80
C GLY A 31 8.55 17.94 -11.96
N ALA A 32 9.08 16.96 -11.25
CA ALA A 32 8.35 16.33 -10.16
C ALA A 32 9.30 15.99 -9.02
N ASN A 33 8.94 16.44 -7.82
CA ASN A 33 9.56 16.08 -6.56
C ASN A 33 9.28 14.58 -6.29
N THR A 34 9.95 13.69 -7.03
CA THR A 34 9.93 12.25 -6.80
C THR A 34 10.81 11.97 -5.59
N SER A 35 10.24 12.24 -4.41
CA SER A 35 10.61 11.49 -3.22
C SER A 35 10.61 10.02 -3.63
N PRO A 36 11.67 9.24 -3.32
CA PRO A 36 11.59 7.81 -3.51
C PRO A 36 10.38 7.37 -2.71
N SER A 37 9.33 6.91 -3.41
CA SER A 37 8.23 6.22 -2.78
C SER A 37 8.87 4.95 -2.25
N SER A 38 9.36 5.02 -1.02
CA SER A 38 9.76 3.88 -0.23
C SER A 38 8.55 2.97 -0.27
N SER A 39 8.64 1.89 -1.02
CA SER A 39 7.73 0.76 -0.94
C SER A 39 7.66 0.39 0.53
N SER A 40 6.66 0.94 1.23
CA SER A 40 6.61 0.98 2.67
C SER A 40 6.17 -0.41 3.06
N THR A 41 7.13 -1.30 3.25
CA THR A 41 6.84 -2.64 3.73
C THR A 41 6.34 -2.44 5.15
N ILE A 42 5.06 -2.74 5.38
CA ILE A 42 4.44 -2.65 6.69
C ILE A 42 5.21 -3.61 7.60
N ALA A 43 5.88 -3.06 8.61
CA ALA A 43 6.68 -3.85 9.53
C ALA A 43 5.75 -4.54 10.54
N PRO A 44 5.89 -5.85 10.79
CA PRO A 44 5.05 -6.55 11.76
C PRO A 44 5.14 -5.94 13.16
N GLY A 45 4.02 -5.87 13.88
CA GLY A 45 3.99 -5.34 15.25
C GLY A 45 4.00 -3.81 15.35
N THR A 46 3.90 -3.08 14.23
CA THR A 46 3.71 -1.62 14.25
C THR A 46 2.23 -1.25 14.26
N GLN A 47 1.94 0.04 14.51
CA GLN A 47 0.57 0.55 14.41
C GLN A 47 -0.01 0.35 13.01
N GLU A 48 0.80 0.54 11.96
CA GLU A 48 0.41 0.35 10.57
C GLU A 48 0.05 -1.11 10.29
N ASP A 49 0.76 -2.07 10.91
CA ASP A 49 0.43 -3.49 10.84
C ASP A 49 -0.93 -3.81 11.47
N LEU A 50 -1.19 -3.27 12.66
CA LEU A 50 -2.49 -3.41 13.32
C LEU A 50 -3.63 -2.84 12.46
N VAL A 51 -3.45 -1.62 11.94
CA VAL A 51 -4.47 -0.95 11.11
C VAL A 51 -4.72 -1.72 9.82
N ALA A 52 -3.66 -2.13 9.12
CA ALA A 52 -3.77 -2.77 7.82
C ALA A 52 -4.33 -4.20 7.89
N ASN A 53 -3.95 -4.97 8.93
CA ASN A 53 -4.25 -6.39 8.99
C ASN A 53 -5.41 -6.75 9.93
N VAL A 54 -5.76 -5.88 10.89
CA VAL A 54 -6.76 -6.17 11.92
C VAL A 54 -7.85 -5.10 12.00
N GLY A 55 -7.45 -3.83 11.93
CA GLY A 55 -8.23 -2.66 12.32
C GLY A 55 -7.93 -2.26 13.76
N ASP A 56 -7.67 -0.96 14.01
CA ASP A 56 -7.29 -0.40 15.30
C ASP A 56 -8.48 0.10 16.14
N ARG A 57 -9.70 0.07 15.58
CA ARG A 57 -10.90 0.64 16.21
C ARG A 57 -12.01 -0.38 16.36
N VAL A 58 -12.73 -0.25 17.46
CA VAL A 58 -13.98 -0.96 17.74
C VAL A 58 -15.09 0.07 17.78
N PHE A 59 -16.06 -0.04 16.88
CA PHE A 59 -17.18 0.89 16.80
C PHE A 59 -18.36 0.43 17.66
N PHE A 60 -19.14 1.40 18.10
CA PHE A 60 -20.37 1.21 18.85
C PHE A 60 -21.55 1.77 18.06
N ASP A 61 -22.73 1.22 18.30
CA ASP A 61 -23.98 1.82 17.84
C ASP A 61 -24.20 3.19 18.53
N THR A 62 -25.04 4.03 17.91
CA THR A 62 -25.39 5.34 18.50
C THR A 62 -26.01 5.16 19.88
N ASP A 63 -25.51 5.94 20.85
CA ASP A 63 -25.96 5.97 22.24
C ASP A 63 -25.93 4.60 22.94
N LYS A 64 -24.92 3.79 22.61
CA LYS A 64 -24.71 2.47 23.23
C LYS A 64 -23.25 2.23 23.58
N SER A 65 -23.03 1.48 24.64
CA SER A 65 -21.73 0.93 25.05
C SER A 65 -21.63 -0.59 24.88
N SER A 66 -22.71 -1.24 24.44
CA SER A 66 -22.71 -2.67 24.15
C SER A 66 -22.05 -2.95 22.80
N LEU A 67 -21.23 -4.00 22.75
CA LEU A 67 -20.59 -4.47 21.50
C LEU A 67 -21.58 -5.29 20.66
N SER A 68 -21.69 -4.93 19.37
CA SER A 68 -22.28 -5.81 18.36
C SER A 68 -21.41 -7.05 18.14
N ASP A 69 -21.95 -8.06 17.46
CA ASP A 69 -21.18 -9.27 17.13
C ASP A 69 -19.97 -8.96 16.25
N GLU A 70 -20.10 -8.02 15.32
CA GLU A 70 -18.99 -7.54 14.49
C GLU A 70 -17.92 -6.85 15.32
N ALA A 71 -18.32 -5.93 16.21
CA ALA A 71 -17.40 -5.23 17.11
C ALA A 71 -16.64 -6.20 18.02
N ARG A 72 -17.33 -7.23 18.52
CA ARG A 72 -16.72 -8.31 19.30
C ARG A 72 -15.72 -9.13 18.46
N ALA A 73 -16.06 -9.46 17.22
CA ALA A 73 -15.17 -10.19 16.32
C ALA A 73 -13.89 -9.38 16.03
N THR A 74 -14.00 -8.06 15.80
CA THR A 74 -12.83 -7.18 15.64
C THR A 74 -11.98 -7.15 16.91
N LEU A 75 -12.59 -6.97 18.08
CA LEU A 75 -11.87 -6.97 19.36
C LEU A 75 -11.15 -8.30 19.63
N GLN A 76 -11.74 -9.44 19.25
CA GLN A 76 -11.08 -10.74 19.35
C GLN A 76 -9.85 -10.85 18.46
N ARG A 77 -9.90 -10.32 17.23
CA ARG A 77 -8.72 -10.28 16.35
C ARG A 77 -7.64 -9.35 16.89
N GLN A 78 -8.02 -8.21 17.46
CA GLN A 78 -7.08 -7.29 18.12
C GLN A 78 -6.40 -7.97 19.31
N ALA A 79 -7.16 -8.68 20.16
CA ALA A 79 -6.61 -9.44 21.27
C ALA A 79 -5.61 -10.51 20.81
N ALA A 80 -5.98 -11.30 19.80
CA ALA A 80 -5.10 -12.31 19.22
C ALA A 80 -3.81 -11.69 18.64
N TRP A 81 -3.90 -10.51 18.01
CA TRP A 81 -2.72 -9.79 17.52
C TRP A 81 -1.84 -9.29 18.67
N MET A 82 -2.41 -8.76 19.76
CA MET A 82 -1.65 -8.33 20.94
C MET A 82 -0.90 -9.49 21.60
N GLU A 83 -1.47 -10.71 21.61
CA GLU A 83 -0.80 -11.91 22.13
C GLU A 83 0.48 -12.28 21.34
N LEU A 84 0.59 -11.88 20.07
CA LEU A 84 1.79 -12.10 19.25
C LEU A 84 2.95 -11.17 19.64
N TYR A 85 2.65 -10.04 20.29
CA TYR A 85 3.62 -9.00 20.62
C TYR A 85 3.61 -8.65 22.13
N PRO A 86 3.94 -9.62 23.01
CA PRO A 86 3.82 -9.46 24.47
C PRO A 86 4.77 -8.42 25.08
N ASN A 87 5.75 -7.95 24.31
CA ASN A 87 6.71 -6.90 24.70
C ASN A 87 6.23 -5.48 24.38
N LEU A 88 5.08 -5.32 23.71
CA LEU A 88 4.49 -4.02 23.43
C LEU A 88 3.57 -3.57 24.58
N THR A 89 3.43 -2.25 24.72
CA THR A 89 2.46 -1.64 25.63
C THR A 89 1.32 -1.06 24.82
N PHE A 90 0.09 -1.29 25.28
CA PHE A 90 -1.14 -0.83 24.62
C PHE A 90 -1.89 0.15 25.50
N THR A 91 -2.46 1.17 24.88
CA THR A 91 -3.34 2.15 25.53
C THR A 91 -4.75 2.00 24.94
N LEU A 92 -5.77 1.99 25.81
CA LEU A 92 -7.17 1.96 25.40
C LEU A 92 -7.79 3.34 25.59
N GLU A 93 -8.22 3.95 24.48
CA GLU A 93 -8.83 5.28 24.47
C GLU A 93 -10.28 5.20 24.01
N GLY A 94 -11.17 5.88 24.74
CA GLY A 94 -12.58 6.01 24.38
C GLY A 94 -12.84 7.33 23.69
N HIS A 95 -13.46 7.30 22.51
CA HIS A 95 -13.91 8.48 21.79
C HIS A 95 -15.43 8.43 21.64
N ALA A 96 -16.11 9.48 22.09
CA ALA A 96 -17.47 9.77 21.66
C ALA A 96 -17.42 10.60 20.38
N ASP A 97 -18.46 10.48 19.55
CA ASP A 97 -18.65 11.43 18.46
C ASP A 97 -19.09 12.81 19.00
N GLU A 98 -19.14 13.81 18.13
CA GLU A 98 -19.44 15.19 18.52
C GLU A 98 -20.92 15.44 18.90
N ARG A 99 -21.79 14.41 18.85
CA ARG A 99 -23.19 14.54 19.21
C ARG A 99 -23.34 14.45 20.72
N GLY A 100 -23.84 15.52 21.33
CA GLY A 100 -24.22 15.55 22.74
C GLY A 100 -23.70 16.76 23.49
N THR A 101 -23.94 16.77 24.79
CA THR A 101 -23.54 17.82 25.73
C THR A 101 -22.40 17.32 26.62
N ARG A 102 -21.57 18.25 27.12
CA ARG A 102 -20.41 17.91 27.98
C ARG A 102 -20.89 17.90 29.43
N GLU A 103 -21.40 16.78 29.91
CA GLU A 103 -21.73 16.55 31.34
C GLU A 103 -20.74 15.64 32.05
#